data_AF-A0A438XPE1-F1
#
_entry.id   AF-A0A438XPE1-F1
#
_cell.length_a   1.000
_cell.length_b   1.000
_cell.length_c   1.000
_cell.angle_alpha   90.00
_cell.angle_beta   90.00
_cell.angle_gamma   90.00
#
_symmetry.space_group_name_H-M   'P 1'
#
loop_
_entity.id
_entity.type
_entity.pdbx_description
1 polymer ?
#
loop_
_entity_poly.entity_id
_entity_poly.type
_entity_poly.pdbx_seq_one_letter_code
_entity_poly.pdbx_strand_id
1 'polypeptide(L)'
;WILTNRSNAWHNLMYTVSVNLAGYDNVFYYFGEGQICNFDGTTLVQGHRNPWEIVTGEIYPKMADNARLSWGLENNIYNLGHRGYVAKPGGEHDAGLTYIKDLAAGKYKLPWEDHMKIKDGSIYGYPTTGGRFGK
;
A
#
# COMPACT_ATOMS: atom_id res chain seq x y z
N TRP A 1 -8.66 3.68 -2.47
CA TRP A 1 -8.86 3.45 -1.03
C TRP A 1 -9.26 2.00 -0.76
N ILE A 2 -10.52 1.61 -0.97
CA ILE A 2 -11.01 0.24 -0.66
C ILE A 2 -10.17 -0.87 -1.31
N LEU A 3 -9.88 -0.73 -2.62
CA LEU A 3 -9.08 -1.72 -3.34
C LEU A 3 -7.68 -1.87 -2.75
N THR A 4 -7.01 -0.76 -2.46
CA THR A 4 -5.62 -0.74 -1.97
C THR A 4 -5.50 -1.30 -0.56
N ASN A 5 -6.50 -1.08 0.30
CA ASN A 5 -6.53 -1.68 1.64
C ASN A 5 -6.51 -3.22 1.53
N ARG A 6 -7.37 -3.77 0.66
CA ARG A 6 -7.44 -5.21 0.39
C ARG A 6 -6.17 -5.76 -0.25
N SER A 7 -5.62 -5.08 -1.26
CA SER A 7 -4.40 -5.53 -1.94
C SER A 7 -3.18 -5.46 -1.02
N ASN A 8 -3.07 -4.42 -0.19
CA ASN A 8 -1.98 -4.30 0.78
C ASN A 8 -2.04 -5.43 1.81
N ALA A 9 -3.25 -5.83 2.21
CA ALA A 9 -3.43 -6.98 3.09
C ALA A 9 -2.97 -8.28 2.42
N TRP A 10 -3.53 -8.57 1.23
CA TRP A 10 -3.25 -9.78 0.45
C TRP A 10 -1.77 -9.95 0.11
N HIS A 11 -1.14 -8.93 -0.49
CA HIS A 11 0.24 -9.03 -0.96
C HIS A 11 1.25 -9.30 0.16
N ASN A 12 0.91 -8.95 1.40
CA ASN A 12 1.83 -8.98 2.54
C ASN A 12 1.44 -9.99 3.63
N LEU A 13 0.39 -10.81 3.43
CA LEU A 13 -0.20 -11.64 4.49
C LEU A 13 -0.33 -10.85 5.79
N MET A 14 -1.03 -9.71 5.72
CA MET A 14 -1.08 -8.72 6.79
C MET A 14 -2.50 -8.20 6.98
N TYR A 15 -2.96 -8.07 8.22
CA TYR A 15 -4.20 -7.34 8.49
C TYR A 15 -4.01 -5.85 8.16
N THR A 16 -5.02 -5.22 7.57
CA THR A 16 -5.04 -3.75 7.40
C THR A 16 -6.23 -3.17 8.13
N VAL A 17 -5.97 -2.16 8.96
CA VAL A 17 -6.99 -1.35 9.64
C VAL A 17 -6.81 0.08 9.16
N SER A 18 -7.77 0.59 8.40
CA SER A 18 -7.64 1.83 7.64
C SER A 18 -8.84 2.75 7.93
N VAL A 19 -8.59 4.04 8.17
CA VAL A 19 -9.64 5.04 8.41
C VAL A 19 -9.33 6.32 7.64
N ASN A 20 -10.39 7.00 7.19
CA ASN A 20 -10.31 8.32 6.59
C ASN A 20 -11.35 9.24 7.26
N LEU A 21 -11.14 10.56 7.20
CA LEU A 21 -12.14 11.55 7.65
C LEU A 21 -13.48 11.35 6.91
N ALA A 22 -14.56 11.84 7.50
CA ALA A 22 -15.90 11.84 6.91
C ALA A 22 -16.58 13.21 7.09
N GLY A 23 -17.26 13.70 6.06
CA GLY A 23 -17.98 14.97 6.07
C GLY A 23 -17.39 16.01 5.13
N TYR A 24 -17.83 17.27 5.26
CA TYR A 24 -17.49 18.37 4.35
C TYR A 24 -16.84 19.52 5.12
N ASP A 25 -15.66 19.97 4.69
CA ASP A 25 -14.92 21.10 5.30
C ASP A 25 -15.14 22.44 4.59
N ASN A 26 -16.14 22.52 3.71
CA ASN A 26 -16.39 23.62 2.76
C ASN A 26 -15.51 23.64 1.51
N VAL A 27 -14.63 22.64 1.33
CA VAL A 27 -13.81 22.48 0.11
C VAL A 27 -13.90 21.06 -0.44
N PHE A 28 -13.67 20.06 0.41
CA PHE A 28 -13.68 18.64 0.07
C PHE A 28 -14.72 17.86 0.88
N TYR A 29 -15.31 16.84 0.24
CA TYR A 29 -16.04 15.81 0.96
C TYR A 29 -15.11 14.63 1.23
N TYR A 30 -14.89 14.32 2.50
CA TYR A 30 -14.09 13.20 2.94
C TYR A 30 -14.97 11.95 3.03
N PHE A 31 -14.51 10.84 2.46
CA PHE A 31 -15.38 9.71 2.15
C PHE A 31 -15.61 8.72 3.30
N GLY A 32 -14.97 8.85 4.46
CA GLY A 32 -15.07 7.87 5.56
C GLY A 32 -14.49 6.51 5.17
N GLU A 33 -15.36 5.55 4.84
CA GLU A 33 -15.01 4.21 4.36
C GLU A 33 -13.94 3.51 5.23
N GLY A 34 -14.07 3.64 6.56
CA GLY A 34 -13.23 2.90 7.50
C GLY A 34 -13.32 1.40 7.21
N GLN A 35 -12.19 0.70 7.15
CA GLN A 35 -12.14 -0.66 6.64
C GLN A 35 -11.15 -1.52 7.41
N ILE A 36 -11.58 -2.74 7.72
CA ILE A 36 -10.74 -3.80 8.28
C ILE A 36 -10.68 -4.93 7.25
N CYS A 37 -9.47 -5.29 6.83
CA CYS A 37 -9.24 -6.45 5.96
C CYS A 37 -8.46 -7.54 6.68
N ASN A 38 -8.86 -8.79 6.42
CA ASN A 38 -8.12 -9.98 6.81
C ASN A 38 -6.81 -10.09 6.02
N PHE A 39 -5.85 -10.88 6.51
CA PHE A 39 -4.53 -11.03 5.87
C PHE A 39 -4.58 -11.66 4.47
N ASP A 40 -5.69 -12.29 4.10
CA ASP A 40 -5.95 -12.82 2.75
C ASP A 40 -6.61 -11.79 1.79
N GLY A 41 -6.78 -10.54 2.22
CA GLY A 41 -7.41 -9.48 1.42
C GLY A 41 -8.95 -9.45 1.45
N THR A 42 -9.59 -10.37 2.18
CA THR A 42 -11.02 -10.32 2.46
C THR A 42 -11.36 -9.12 3.32
N THR A 43 -12.39 -8.35 2.95
CA THR A 43 -12.89 -7.29 3.84
C THR A 43 -13.72 -7.92 4.94
N LEU A 44 -13.33 -7.69 6.20
CA LEU A 44 -14.06 -8.15 7.37
C LEU A 44 -15.20 -7.17 7.70
N VAL A 45 -14.90 -5.87 7.66
CA VAL A 45 -15.84 -4.81 8.01
C VAL A 45 -15.59 -3.59 7.12
N GLN A 46 -16.67 -2.94 6.69
CA GLN A 46 -16.66 -1.76 5.83
C GLN A 46 -17.65 -0.72 6.35
N GLY A 47 -17.14 0.45 6.76
CA GLY A 47 -17.96 1.61 7.09
C GLY A 47 -18.46 2.34 5.84
N HIS A 48 -19.46 3.19 6.04
CA HIS A 48 -20.06 4.06 5.03
C HIS A 48 -19.32 5.40 4.96
N ARG A 49 -20.01 6.46 4.53
CA ARG A 49 -19.45 7.82 4.31
C ARG A 49 -19.94 8.84 5.34
N ASN A 50 -20.43 8.37 6.48
CA ASN A 50 -21.11 9.20 7.47
C ASN A 50 -20.10 9.75 8.49
N PRO A 51 -20.18 11.04 8.85
CA PRO A 51 -19.47 11.55 10.01
C PRO A 51 -19.79 10.74 11.27
N TRP A 52 -18.79 10.56 12.14
CA TRP A 52 -18.89 9.87 13.43
C TRP A 52 -19.19 8.37 13.39
N GLU A 53 -19.16 7.74 12.22
CA GLU A 53 -19.29 6.28 12.13
C GLU A 53 -18.10 5.57 12.78
N ILE A 54 -18.40 4.56 13.61
CA ILE A 54 -17.40 3.75 14.28
C ILE A 54 -17.36 2.38 13.61
N VAL A 55 -16.18 1.99 13.12
CA VAL A 55 -15.94 0.68 12.53
C VAL A 55 -15.18 -0.18 13.54
N THR A 56 -15.79 -1.29 13.95
CA THR A 56 -15.20 -2.24 14.90
C THR A 56 -15.09 -3.62 14.26
N GLY A 57 -14.07 -4.39 14.64
CA GLY A 57 -13.87 -5.76 14.22
C GLY A 57 -12.75 -6.42 15.01
N GLU A 58 -12.83 -7.73 15.19
CA GLU A 58 -11.79 -8.51 15.85
C GLU A 58 -10.72 -8.92 14.83
N ILE A 59 -9.45 -8.87 15.25
CA ILE A 59 -8.32 -9.39 14.48
C ILE A 59 -7.56 -10.40 15.33
N TYR A 60 -7.03 -11.43 14.70
CA TYR A 60 -6.27 -12.49 15.35
C TYR A 60 -4.87 -12.56 14.74
N PRO A 61 -3.91 -11.72 15.18
CA PRO A 61 -2.59 -11.59 14.54
C PRO A 61 -1.84 -12.91 14.36
N LYS A 62 -1.99 -13.83 15.32
CA LYS A 62 -1.36 -15.14 15.26
C LYS A 62 -1.76 -15.96 14.01
N MET A 63 -2.95 -15.74 13.46
CA MET A 63 -3.37 -16.40 12.22
C MET A 63 -2.53 -15.93 11.02
N ALA A 64 -2.23 -14.63 10.92
CA ALA A 64 -1.36 -14.10 9.87
C ALA A 64 0.09 -14.59 10.06
N ASP A 65 0.59 -14.63 11.29
CA ASP A 65 1.92 -15.18 11.58
C ASP A 65 2.02 -16.66 11.20
N ASN A 66 1.00 -17.46 11.54
CA ASN A 66 0.95 -18.86 11.13
C ASN A 66 0.90 -18.99 9.61
N ALA A 67 0.15 -18.13 8.90
CA ALA A 67 0.12 -18.13 7.44
C ALA A 67 1.51 -17.84 6.84
N ARG A 68 2.21 -16.82 7.35
CA ARG A 68 3.59 -16.47 6.91
C ARG A 68 4.59 -17.62 7.08
N LEU A 69 4.41 -18.45 8.11
CA LEU A 69 5.30 -19.59 8.38
C LEU A 69 4.93 -20.86 7.61
N SER A 70 3.64 -21.07 7.32
CA SER A 70 3.13 -22.37 6.86
C SER A 70 2.57 -22.38 5.44
N TRP A 71 2.19 -21.23 4.87
CA TRP A 71 1.72 -21.18 3.50
C TRP A 71 2.87 -21.50 2.56
N GLY A 72 2.65 -22.46 1.66
CA GLY A 72 3.55 -22.75 0.54
C GLY A 72 3.16 -21.94 -0.68
N LEU A 73 1.98 -22.23 -1.24
CA LEU A 73 1.38 -21.40 -2.27
C LEU A 73 0.87 -20.09 -1.66
N GLU A 74 1.00 -18.98 -2.40
CA GLU A 74 0.58 -17.63 -1.99
C GLU A 74 1.31 -17.04 -0.77
N ASN A 75 2.46 -17.59 -0.38
CA ASN A 75 3.38 -16.93 0.56
C ASN A 75 4.21 -15.85 -0.15
N ASN A 76 3.50 -14.84 -0.64
CA ASN A 76 3.99 -13.86 -1.59
C ASN A 76 5.15 -13.02 -1.03
N ILE A 77 5.08 -12.69 0.26
CA ILE A 77 6.13 -11.93 0.95
C ILE A 77 7.46 -12.71 1.05
N TYR A 78 7.41 -14.03 1.23
CA TYR A 78 8.61 -14.88 1.20
C TYR A 78 9.11 -15.08 -0.25
N ASN A 79 8.18 -15.37 -1.16
CA ASN A 79 8.48 -15.70 -2.55
C ASN A 79 9.15 -14.56 -3.33
N LEU A 80 8.89 -13.30 -2.96
CA LEU A 80 9.52 -12.12 -3.56
C LEU A 80 11.05 -12.23 -3.63
N GLY A 81 11.68 -12.75 -2.57
CA GLY A 81 13.14 -12.89 -2.46
C GLY A 81 13.68 -14.30 -2.62
N HIS A 82 12.83 -15.30 -2.91
CA HIS A 82 13.21 -16.72 -2.97
C HIS A 82 12.58 -17.41 -4.18
N ARG A 83 12.77 -16.84 -5.37
CA ARG A 83 12.02 -17.26 -6.57
C ARG A 83 12.44 -18.64 -7.04
N GLY A 84 11.48 -19.43 -7.52
CA GLY A 84 11.76 -20.72 -8.17
C GLY A 84 12.47 -21.74 -7.28
N TYR A 85 12.20 -21.74 -5.97
CA TYR A 85 12.92 -22.57 -4.99
C TYR A 85 12.79 -24.09 -5.24
N VAL A 86 11.79 -24.54 -6.01
CA VAL A 86 11.67 -25.93 -6.48
C VAL A 86 12.78 -26.28 -7.48
N ALA A 87 13.13 -25.36 -8.38
CA ALA A 87 14.17 -25.55 -9.39
C ALA A 87 15.57 -25.22 -8.86
N LYS A 88 15.68 -24.28 -7.91
CA LYS A 88 16.93 -23.86 -7.29
C LYS A 88 16.79 -23.91 -5.76
N PRO A 89 17.34 -24.91 -5.06
CA PRO A 89 17.31 -24.97 -3.60
C PRO A 89 17.79 -23.65 -2.97
N GLY A 90 17.02 -23.09 -2.05
CA GLY A 90 17.26 -21.75 -1.47
C GLY A 90 16.67 -20.57 -2.27
N GLY A 91 16.26 -20.78 -3.51
CA GLY A 91 15.64 -19.77 -4.38
C GLY A 91 16.63 -18.85 -5.10
N GLU A 92 16.12 -18.10 -6.08
CA GLU A 92 16.81 -16.98 -6.72
C GLU A 92 16.45 -15.67 -6.01
N HIS A 93 17.46 -14.97 -5.50
CA HIS A 93 17.32 -13.75 -4.72
C HIS A 93 17.29 -12.49 -5.59
N ASP A 94 17.92 -12.49 -6.77
CA ASP A 94 17.82 -11.35 -7.69
C ASP A 94 16.56 -11.49 -8.55
N ALA A 95 15.56 -10.63 -8.30
CA ALA A 95 14.33 -10.59 -9.08
C ALA A 95 14.50 -9.92 -10.46
N GLY A 96 15.63 -9.26 -10.73
CA GLY A 96 15.87 -8.54 -11.98
C GLY A 96 14.99 -7.29 -12.16
N LEU A 97 14.31 -6.85 -11.10
CA LEU A 97 13.40 -5.71 -11.13
C LEU A 97 14.20 -4.39 -11.12
N THR A 98 14.41 -3.82 -12.31
CA THR A 98 15.23 -2.60 -12.49
C THR A 98 14.71 -1.43 -11.66
N TYR A 99 13.39 -1.26 -11.56
CA TYR A 99 12.80 -0.18 -10.78
C TYR A 99 13.18 -0.21 -9.29
N ILE A 100 13.38 -1.39 -8.70
CA ILE A 100 13.85 -1.53 -7.30
C ILE A 100 15.32 -1.12 -7.21
N LYS A 101 16.15 -1.59 -8.16
CA LYS A 101 17.59 -1.28 -8.22
C LYS A 101 17.81 0.23 -8.41
N ASP A 102 17.08 0.83 -9.34
CA ASP A 102 17.16 2.26 -9.65
C ASP A 102 16.66 3.10 -8.48
N LEU A 103 15.56 2.70 -7.82
CA LEU A 103 15.09 3.37 -6.61
C LEU A 103 16.11 3.34 -5.48
N ALA A 104 16.68 2.16 -5.19
CA ALA A 104 17.71 2.01 -4.16
C ALA A 104 18.97 2.83 -4.46
N ALA A 105 19.32 3.00 -5.74
CA ALA A 105 20.45 3.80 -6.18
C ALA A 105 20.17 5.32 -6.26
N GLY A 106 18.95 5.76 -5.93
CA GLY A 106 18.54 7.17 -6.09
C GLY A 106 18.42 7.62 -7.55
N LYS A 107 18.20 6.67 -8.48
CA LYS A 107 18.14 6.86 -9.93
C LYS A 107 16.80 6.44 -10.54
N TYR A 108 15.76 6.26 -9.73
CA TYR A 108 14.42 5.94 -10.24
C TYR A 108 13.95 7.03 -11.20
N LYS A 109 13.84 6.68 -12.47
CA LYS A 109 13.33 7.56 -13.54
C LYS A 109 12.41 6.76 -14.44
N LEU A 110 11.16 7.21 -14.55
CA LEU A 110 10.22 6.62 -15.51
C LEU A 110 10.61 7.00 -16.95
N PRO A 111 10.42 6.12 -17.95
CA PRO A 111 10.78 6.42 -19.34
C PRO A 111 10.07 7.66 -19.93
N TRP A 112 8.94 8.07 -19.36
CA TRP A 112 8.15 9.25 -19.77
C TRP A 112 8.23 10.40 -18.78
N GLU A 113 9.16 10.38 -17.81
CA GLU A 113 9.28 11.43 -16.78
C GLU A 113 9.43 12.83 -17.39
N ASP A 114 10.10 12.94 -18.55
CA ASP A 114 10.30 14.20 -19.25
C ASP A 114 8.98 14.77 -19.81
N HIS A 115 7.95 13.94 -20.00
CA HIS A 115 6.62 14.35 -20.48
C HIS A 115 5.59 14.61 -19.36
N MET A 116 5.97 14.42 -18.09
CA MET A 116 5.08 14.69 -16.97
C MET A 116 4.77 16.19 -16.86
N LYS A 117 3.49 16.54 -16.71
CA LYS A 117 3.03 17.94 -16.68
C LYS A 117 3.05 18.55 -15.28
N ILE A 118 2.71 17.76 -14.26
CA ILE A 118 2.67 18.21 -12.86
C ILE A 118 3.96 17.72 -12.18
N LYS A 119 4.90 18.64 -11.97
CA LYS A 119 6.21 18.37 -11.34
C LYS A 119 6.46 19.16 -10.06
N ASP A 120 5.54 20.06 -9.71
CA ASP A 120 5.58 20.89 -8.51
C ASP A 120 4.15 21.24 -8.02
N GLY A 121 4.05 22.05 -6.97
CA GLY A 121 2.79 22.44 -6.34
C GLY A 121 2.08 23.63 -6.98
N SER A 122 2.55 24.15 -8.12
CA SER A 122 2.01 25.39 -8.73
C SER A 122 0.52 25.31 -9.08
N ILE A 123 0.02 24.13 -9.41
CA ILE A 123 -1.42 23.91 -9.68
C ILE A 123 -2.31 24.20 -8.45
N TYR A 124 -1.73 24.17 -7.25
CA TYR A 124 -2.38 24.54 -5.99
C TYR A 124 -1.95 25.92 -5.49
N GLY A 125 -1.26 26.72 -6.30
CA GLY A 125 -0.81 28.07 -5.96
C GLY A 125 0.50 28.16 -5.17
N TYR A 126 1.23 27.06 -4.99
CA TYR A 126 2.56 27.10 -4.36
C TYR A 126 3.62 27.71 -5.28
N PRO A 127 4.57 28.49 -4.74
CA PRO A 127 5.65 29.05 -5.54
C PRO A 127 6.56 27.95 -6.10
N THR A 128 7.05 28.15 -7.31
CA THR A 128 8.00 27.23 -7.99
C THR A 128 9.45 27.43 -7.55
N THR A 129 9.71 28.50 -6.80
CA THR A 129 11.01 28.81 -6.19
C THR A 129 10.86 28.81 -4.67
N GLY A 130 11.46 27.82 -3.99
CA GLY A 130 11.42 27.65 -2.54
C GLY A 130 11.65 26.19 -2.14
N GLY A 131 12.53 25.95 -1.16
CA GLY A 131 12.83 24.59 -0.68
C GLY A 131 11.73 24.00 0.21
N ARG A 132 11.76 22.67 0.38
CA ARG A 132 10.91 21.92 1.31
C ARG A 132 11.03 22.53 2.72
N PHE A 133 9.90 22.82 3.35
CA PHE A 133 9.68 23.32 4.73
C PHE A 133 9.37 24.83 4.94
N GLY A 134 9.17 25.61 3.88
CA GLY A 134 8.82 27.04 4.03
C GLY A 134 10.02 27.89 4.46
N LYS A 135 9.84 29.21 4.59
CA LYS A 135 10.82 30.04 5.30
C LYS A 135 10.81 29.71 6.79
#